data_AF-A0A9Q0TET6-F1
#
_entry.id   AF-A0A9Q0TET6-F1
#
_cell.length_a   1.000
_cell.length_b   1.000
_cell.length_c   1.000
_cell.angle_alpha   90.00
_cell.angle_beta   90.00
_cell.angle_gamma   90.00
#
_symmetry.space_group_name_H-M   'P 1'
#
loop_
_entity.id
_entity.type
_entity.pdbx_description
1 polymer ?
#
loop_
_entity_poly.entity_id
_entity_poly.type
_entity_poly.pdbx_seq_one_letter_code
_entity_poly.pdbx_strand_id
1 'polypeptide(L)'
;MMQQREKLWFASSIKSRLQYLGPNPGIPCLSEQSPDEFLLDSSSGLVTTFCLLVLEPDQVDYLNLKSNQRIVPPCHRVPMEKCAGIQG
;
A
#
# COMPACT_ATOMS: atom_id res chain seq x y z
N MET A 1 4.25 12.25 2.33
CA MET A 1 3.90 10.83 2.64
C MET A 1 2.73 10.72 3.62
N MET A 2 2.76 11.40 4.78
CA MET A 2 1.72 11.25 5.82
C MET A 2 0.30 11.61 5.34
N GLN A 3 0.11 12.74 4.67
CA GLN A 3 -1.19 13.15 4.11
C GLN A 3 -1.72 12.14 3.08
N GLN A 4 -0.84 11.54 2.27
CA GLN A 4 -1.23 10.53 1.28
C GLN A 4 -1.66 9.21 1.94
N ARG A 5 -0.95 8.81 3.01
CA ARG A 5 -1.29 7.64 3.84
C ARG A 5 -2.68 7.81 4.45
N GLU A 6 -2.96 8.97 5.04
CA GLU A 6 -4.26 9.29 5.63
C GLU A 6 -5.38 9.34 4.59
N LYS A 7 -5.13 9.99 3.43
CA LYS A 7 -6.09 10.01 2.33
C LYS A 7 -6.47 8.61 1.86
N LEU A 8 -5.48 7.72 1.71
CA LEU A 8 -5.71 6.34 1.27
C LEU A 8 -6.40 5.48 2.36
N TRP A 9 -6.16 5.77 3.63
CA TRP A 9 -6.92 5.16 4.73
C TRP A 9 -8.41 5.47 4.60
N PHE A 10 -8.79 6.73 4.47
CA PHE A 10 -10.20 7.12 4.35
C PHE A 10 -10.85 6.73 3.01
N ALA A 11 -10.06 6.58 1.94
CA ALA A 11 -10.55 6.06 0.67
C ALA A 11 -10.81 4.54 0.69
N SER A 12 -10.24 3.81 1.64
CA SER A 12 -10.43 2.36 1.77
C SER A 12 -11.78 2.02 2.40
N SER A 13 -12.36 0.88 2.00
CA SER A 13 -13.64 0.43 2.56
C SER A 13 -13.51 0.11 4.06
N ILE A 14 -14.62 0.23 4.79
CA ILE A 14 -14.68 -0.13 6.21
C ILE A 14 -14.17 -1.56 6.42
N LYS A 15 -14.60 -2.51 5.57
CA LYS A 15 -14.15 -3.91 5.61
C LYS A 15 -12.62 -4.06 5.46
N SER A 16 -11.98 -3.23 4.64
CA SER A 16 -10.51 -3.24 4.51
C SER A 16 -9.83 -2.67 5.75
N ARG A 17 -10.37 -1.60 6.32
CA ARG A 17 -9.83 -0.98 7.54
C ARG A 17 -9.92 -1.90 8.75
N LEU A 18 -11.00 -2.68 8.85
CA LEU A 18 -11.21 -3.65 9.92
C LEU A 18 -10.10 -4.72 10.03
N GLN A 19 -9.47 -5.09 8.92
CA GLN A 19 -8.38 -6.06 8.94
C GLN A 19 -7.16 -5.58 9.74
N TYR A 20 -6.99 -4.26 9.89
CA TYR A 20 -5.92 -3.67 10.68
C TYR A 20 -6.21 -3.62 12.18
N LEU A 21 -7.44 -3.94 12.60
CA LEU A 21 -7.85 -4.06 14.00
C LEU A 21 -7.85 -5.50 14.51
N GLY A 22 -7.75 -6.47 13.59
CA GLY A 22 -7.74 -7.89 13.93
C GLY A 22 -6.46 -8.35 14.64
N PRO A 23 -6.33 -9.66 14.91
CA PRO A 23 -5.14 -10.21 15.54
C PRO A 23 -3.88 -9.97 14.72
N ASN A 24 -2.73 -9.88 15.41
CA ASN A 24 -1.45 -9.66 14.76
C ASN A 24 -1.14 -10.81 13.78
N PRO A 25 -0.85 -10.49 12.50
CA PRO A 25 -0.56 -11.52 11.51
C PRO A 25 0.70 -12.31 11.91
N GLY A 26 0.66 -13.63 11.71
CA GLY A 26 1.78 -14.53 12.00
C GLY A 26 1.88 -14.99 13.47
N ILE A 27 0.99 -14.54 14.36
CA ILE A 27 0.93 -14.99 15.76
C ILE A 27 -0.33 -15.84 15.98
N PRO A 28 -0.25 -16.98 16.69
CA PRO A 28 -1.43 -17.77 17.03
C PRO A 28 -2.44 -16.93 17.83
N CYS A 29 -3.69 -16.88 17.35
CA CYS A 29 -4.79 -16.30 18.10
C CYS A 29 -5.42 -17.41 18.96
N LEU A 30 -5.28 -17.30 20.28
CA LEU A 30 -5.89 -18.23 21.24
C LEU A 30 -7.36 -17.89 21.57
N SER A 31 -7.86 -16.78 21.03
CA SER A 31 -9.19 -16.27 21.28
C SER A 31 -10.11 -16.57 20.10
N GLU A 32 -11.30 -17.11 20.38
CA GLU A 32 -12.42 -17.26 19.43
C GLU A 32 -13.16 -15.93 19.21
N GLN A 33 -12.43 -14.81 19.15
CA GLN A 33 -13.04 -13.50 18.97
C GLN A 33 -13.81 -13.46 17.65
N SER A 34 -15.13 -13.23 17.77
CA SER A 34 -16.00 -13.13 16.60
C SER A 34 -15.64 -11.88 15.80
N PRO A 35 -15.69 -11.93 14.44
CA PRO A 35 -15.44 -10.75 13.60
C PRO A 35 -16.32 -9.54 13.93
N ASP A 36 -17.47 -9.75 14.57
CA ASP A 36 -18.43 -8.71 14.98
C ASP A 36 -17.95 -7.85 16.16
N GLU A 37 -16.90 -8.25 16.89
CA GLU A 37 -16.32 -7.41 17.95
C GLU A 37 -15.58 -6.18 17.41
N PHE A 38 -15.19 -6.21 16.13
CA PHE A 38 -14.52 -5.11 15.47
C PHE A 38 -15.55 -4.26 14.72
N LEU A 39 -16.26 -3.40 15.44
CA LEU A 39 -17.03 -2.32 14.82
C LEU A 39 -16.12 -1.10 14.69
N LEU A 40 -15.77 -0.76 13.45
CA LEU A 40 -15.01 0.46 13.16
C LEU A 40 -15.98 1.58 12.83
N ASP A 41 -15.98 2.64 13.63
CA ASP A 41 -16.67 3.87 13.23
C ASP A 41 -16.00 4.45 11.99
N SER A 42 -16.78 4.91 11.02
CA SER A 42 -16.26 5.44 9.76
C SER A 42 -15.38 6.66 9.96
N SER A 43 -15.60 7.41 11.05
CA SER A 43 -14.79 8.56 11.47
C SER A 43 -13.49 8.19 12.20
N SER A 44 -13.28 6.90 12.50
CA SER A 44 -12.08 6.42 13.18
C SER A 44 -10.82 6.81 12.41
N GLY A 45 -9.88 7.41 13.14
CA GLY A 45 -8.62 7.92 12.60
C GLY A 45 -7.72 6.82 12.03
N LEU A 46 -6.63 7.27 11.42
CA LEU A 46 -5.58 6.41 10.90
C LEU A 46 -4.97 5.55 12.02
N VAL A 47 -4.94 4.24 11.82
CA VAL A 47 -4.29 3.31 12.76
C VAL A 47 -2.78 3.19 12.47
N THR A 48 -2.01 2.92 13.52
CA THR A 48 -0.54 2.84 13.44
C THR A 48 -0.06 1.69 12.55
N THR A 49 -0.83 0.60 12.48
CA THR A 49 -0.55 -0.61 11.69
C THR A 49 -0.82 -0.45 10.19
N PHE A 50 -1.57 0.57 9.77
CA PHE A 50 -1.83 0.82 8.35
C PHE A 50 -0.65 1.52 7.70
N CYS A 51 -0.04 0.95 6.67
CA CYS A 51 1.10 1.55 5.98
C CYS A 51 0.79 1.84 4.52
N LEU A 52 1.32 2.95 4.01
CA LEU A 52 1.40 3.20 2.57
C LEU A 52 2.76 2.73 2.06
N LEU A 53 2.75 1.66 1.26
CA LEU A 53 3.94 1.17 0.58
C LEU A 53 3.96 1.72 -0.85
N VAL A 54 5.05 2.39 -1.22
CA VAL A 54 5.31 2.86 -2.59
C VAL A 54 6.46 2.03 -3.15
N LEU A 55 6.23 1.37 -4.27
CA LEU A 55 7.26 0.62 -4.99
C LEU A 55 7.76 1.49 -6.15
N GLU A 56 9.05 1.77 -6.17
CA GLU A 56 9.74 2.44 -7.27
C GLU A 56 10.65 1.39 -7.95
N PRO A 57 10.11 0.59 -8.90
CA PRO A 57 10.88 -0.48 -9.50
C PRO A 57 11.97 0.09 -10.40
N ASP A 58 13.22 -0.32 -10.15
CA ASP A 58 14.35 0.02 -11.02
C ASP A 58 14.24 -0.64 -12.40
N GLN A 59 13.64 -1.84 -12.45
CA GLN A 59 13.48 -2.62 -13.66
C GLN A 59 12.11 -3.29 -13.66
N VAL A 60 11.53 -3.39 -14.84
CA VAL A 60 10.30 -4.15 -15.09
C VAL A 60 10.62 -5.19 -16.15
N ASP A 61 10.11 -6.40 -15.98
CA ASP A 61 10.30 -7.49 -16.94
C ASP A 61 8.94 -7.86 -17.54
N TYR A 62 8.78 -7.61 -18.84
CA TYR A 62 7.55 -7.87 -19.56
C TYR A 62 7.68 -9.15 -20.38
N LEU A 63 6.82 -10.12 -20.11
CA LEU A 63 6.76 -11.40 -20.82
C LEU A 63 5.42 -11.57 -21.54
N ASN A 64 5.47 -11.76 -22.85
CA ASN A 64 4.32 -12.09 -23.68
C ASN A 64 4.44 -13.53 -24.19
N LEU A 65 3.59 -14.41 -23.66
CA LEU A 65 3.59 -15.83 -24.03
C LEU A 65 2.98 -16.09 -25.42
N LYS A 66 2.04 -15.25 -25.87
CA LYS A 66 1.37 -15.41 -27.16
C LYS A 66 2.34 -15.17 -28.32
N SER A 67 3.20 -14.16 -28.21
CA SER A 67 4.24 -13.85 -29.20
C SER A 67 5.60 -14.48 -28.87
N ASN A 68 5.72 -15.16 -27.73
CA ASN A 68 6.98 -15.67 -27.17
C ASN A 68 8.08 -14.59 -27.12
N GLN A 69 7.72 -13.40 -26.65
CA GLN A 69 8.62 -12.25 -26.56
C GLN A 69 8.82 -11.83 -25.11
N ARG A 70 10.05 -11.47 -24.76
CA ARG A 70 10.41 -10.89 -23.46
C ARG A 70 11.10 -9.55 -23.69
N ILE A 71 10.66 -8.53 -22.96
CA ILE A 71 11.20 -7.18 -23.05
C ILE A 71 11.57 -6.76 -21.63
N VAL A 72 12.83 -6.39 -21.44
CA VAL A 72 13.34 -5.83 -20.19
C VAL A 72 13.78 -4.40 -20.50
N PRO A 73 12.93 -3.39 -20.28
CA PRO A 73 13.30 -2.00 -20.52
C PRO A 73 14.50 -1.62 -19.64
N PRO A 74 15.48 -0.89 -20.18
CA PRO A 74 16.63 -0.45 -19.41
C PRO A 74 16.20 0.55 -18.32
N CYS A 75 16.85 0.45 -17.17
CA CYS A 75 16.65 1.35 -16.05
C CYS A 75 17.14 2.76 -16.43
N HIS A 76 16.23 3.73 -16.53
CA HIS A 76 16.57 5.13 -16.72
C HIS A 76 16.43 5.86 -15.37
N ARG A 77 17.38 5.67 -14.45
CA ARG A 77 17.39 6.53 -13.25
C ARG A 77 17.75 7.95 -13.69
N VAL A 78 16.82 8.88 -13.56
CA VAL A 78 17.17 10.31 -13.47
C VAL A 78 17.55 10.55 -12.01
N PRO A 79 18.76 11.09 -11.70
CA PRO A 79 19.12 11.43 -10.34
C PRO A 79 18.08 12.38 -9.72
N MET A 80 17.70 12.11 -8.48
CA MET A 80 16.70 12.83 -7.68
C MET A 80 17.09 14.30 -7.36
N GLU A 81 18.08 14.87 -8.05
CA GLU A 81 18.51 16.27 -7.87
C GLU A 81 17.90 17.23 -8.89
N LYS A 82 17.16 16.75 -9.90
CA LYS A 82 16.63 17.62 -10.98
C LYS A 82 15.16 18.05 -10.87
N CYS A 83 14.45 17.71 -9.79
CA CYS A 83 13.04 18.10 -9.61
C CYS A 83 12.81 19.17 -8.53
N ALA A 84 13.83 19.93 -8.15
CA ALA A 84 13.67 21.15 -7.35
C ALA A 84 14.07 22.37 -8.19
N GLY A 85 13.12 22.98 -8.88
CA GLY A 85 13.38 24.24 -9.58
C GLY A 85 12.50 24.52 -10.80
N ILE A 86 11.20 24.66 -10.59
CA ILE A 86 10.38 25.58 -11.40
C ILE A 86 9.28 26.13 -10.49
N GLN A 87 9.63 27.15 -9.71
CA GLN A 87 8.66 28.14 -9.26
C GLN A 87 8.63 29.23 -10.34
N GLY A 88 7.46 29.39 -10.97
CA GLY A 88 7.06 30.63 -11.61
C GLY A 88 6.16 31.41 -10.67
#